data_AF-A0A9W4X356-F1
#
_entry.id   AF-A0A9W4X356-F1
#
_cell.length_a   1.000
_cell.length_b   1.000
_cell.length_c   1.000
_cell.angle_alpha   90.00
_cell.angle_beta   90.00
_cell.angle_gamma   90.00
#
_symmetry.space_group_name_H-M   'P 1'
#
loop_
_entity.id
_entity.type
_entity.pdbx_description
1 polymer ?
#
loop_
_entity_poly.entity_id
_entity_poly.type
_entity_poly.pdbx_seq_one_letter_code
_entity_poly.pdbx_strand_id
1 'polypeptide(L)'
;MKGFRLHDEKGRLIPYRVGDYMEYLSNIGKEQNMEIDINYYLGITVAICARFINENDSYQPHPSHKIMQIKDPDVREKKIDKYFQDKA
;
A
#
# COMPACT_ATOMS: atom_id res chain seq x y z
N MET A 1 -15.41 -2.78 11.88
CA MET A 1 -16.33 -1.64 12.12
C MET A 1 -16.16 -0.66 10.97
N LYS A 2 -17.25 -0.13 10.39
CA LYS A 2 -17.14 1.02 9.47
C LYS A 2 -16.99 2.29 10.33
N GLY A 3 -15.99 3.12 10.04
CA GLY A 3 -15.71 4.36 10.77
C GLY A 3 -16.77 5.44 10.55
N PHE A 4 -16.49 6.66 11.01
CA PHE A 4 -17.37 7.81 10.73
C PHE A 4 -17.35 8.17 9.25
N ARG A 5 -18.50 8.56 8.69
CA ARG A 5 -18.61 8.97 7.29
C ARG A 5 -18.09 10.40 7.12
N LEU A 6 -17.21 10.57 6.15
CA LEU A 6 -16.71 11.89 5.76
C LEU A 6 -17.64 12.55 4.75
N HIS A 7 -17.70 13.87 4.80
CA HIS A 7 -18.42 14.70 3.85
C HIS A 7 -17.42 15.50 3.00
N ASP A 8 -17.74 15.71 1.72
CA ASP A 8 -16.99 16.62 0.87
C ASP A 8 -17.25 18.09 1.26
N GLU A 9 -16.54 19.02 0.63
CA GLU A 9 -16.67 20.46 0.86
C GLU A 9 -18.09 21.00 0.58
N LYS A 10 -18.91 20.24 -0.15
CA LYS A 10 -20.31 20.54 -0.47
C LYS A 10 -21.28 19.79 0.45
N GLY A 11 -20.79 19.15 1.51
CA GLY A 11 -21.57 18.40 2.48
C GLY A 11 -22.08 17.04 1.99
N ARG A 12 -21.63 16.55 0.83
CA ARG A 12 -22.07 15.26 0.27
C ARG A 12 -21.29 14.13 0.90
N LEU A 13 -21.97 13.02 1.15
CA LEU A 13 -21.35 11.80 1.65
C LEU A 13 -20.30 11.29 0.68
N ILE A 14 -19.06 11.15 1.16
CA ILE A 14 -17.99 10.51 0.42
C ILE A 14 -18.23 8.99 0.45
N PRO A 15 -18.29 8.30 -0.69
CA PRO A 15 -18.41 6.84 -0.72
C PRO A 15 -17.18 6.21 -0.07
N TYR A 16 -17.39 5.18 0.76
CA TYR A 16 -16.29 4.40 1.30
C TYR A 16 -15.51 3.71 0.19
N ARG A 17 -14.20 3.88 0.18
CA ARG A 17 -13.26 3.08 -0.59
C ARG A 17 -12.81 1.88 0.25
N VAL A 18 -12.37 0.81 -0.41
CA VAL A 18 -11.87 -0.41 0.26
C VAL A 18 -10.71 -0.11 1.23
N GLY A 19 -9.96 0.98 1.03
CA GLY A 19 -8.91 1.44 1.95
C GLY A 19 -9.42 2.25 3.16
N ASP A 20 -10.67 2.72 3.16
CA ASP A 20 -11.23 3.56 4.23
C ASP A 20 -11.73 2.74 5.43
N TYR A 21 -11.86 1.43 5.25
CA TYR A 21 -12.27 0.50 6.30
C TYR A 21 -11.55 -0.83 6.12
N MET A 22 -10.97 -1.34 7.20
CA MET A 22 -10.30 -2.64 7.20
C MET A 22 -11.33 -3.77 7.17
N GLU A 23 -11.90 -4.07 6.00
CA GLU A 23 -12.89 -5.14 5.83
C GLU A 23 -12.28 -6.52 6.12
N TYR A 24 -10.99 -6.70 5.79
CA TYR A 24 -10.25 -7.93 6.03
C TYR A 24 -10.20 -8.33 7.52
N LEU A 25 -9.98 -7.35 8.40
CA LEU A 25 -9.92 -7.56 9.86
C LEU A 25 -11.29 -7.91 10.46
N SER A 26 -12.39 -7.42 9.88
CA SER A 26 -13.71 -7.66 10.43
C SER A 26 -14.18 -9.10 10.29
N ASN A 27 -13.73 -9.81 9.25
CA ASN A 27 -14.14 -11.19 9.04
C ASN A 27 -13.18 -12.15 9.76
N ILE A 28 -11.87 -12.00 9.56
CA ILE A 28 -10.87 -12.91 10.14
C ILE A 28 -10.68 -12.66 11.65
N GLY A 29 -10.61 -11.39 12.09
CA GLY A 29 -10.42 -11.06 13.50
C GLY A 29 -11.61 -11.44 14.37
N LYS A 30 -12.84 -11.35 13.84
CA LYS A 30 -14.04 -11.83 14.53
C LYS A 30 -14.16 -13.35 14.55
N GLU A 31 -13.82 -14.03 13.46
CA GLU A 31 -13.84 -15.50 13.40
C GLU A 31 -12.78 -16.14 14.29
N GLN A 32 -11.62 -15.49 14.46
CA GLN A 32 -10.50 -16.00 15.26
C GLN A 32 -10.42 -15.41 16.67
N ASN A 33 -11.39 -14.58 17.07
CA ASN A 33 -11.43 -13.90 18.37
C ASN A 33 -10.10 -13.22 18.75
N MET A 34 -9.40 -12.67 17.75
CA MET A 34 -8.13 -11.97 17.95
C MET A 34 -8.41 -10.55 18.42
N GLU A 35 -7.83 -10.19 19.56
CA GLU A 35 -7.73 -8.80 19.98
C GLU A 35 -6.93 -8.02 18.92
N ILE A 36 -7.45 -6.86 18.51
CA ILE A 36 -6.80 -6.05 17.45
C ILE A 36 -5.58 -5.37 18.07
N ASP A 37 -4.44 -6.04 18.06
CA ASP A 37 -3.15 -5.44 18.36
C ASP A 37 -2.63 -4.70 17.10
N ILE A 38 -2.61 -3.38 17.17
CA ILE A 38 -2.14 -2.52 16.09
C ILE A 38 -0.67 -2.76 15.74
N ASN A 39 0.15 -3.17 16.72
CA ASN A 39 1.57 -3.46 16.49
C ASN A 39 1.74 -4.76 15.70
N TYR A 40 0.97 -5.79 16.05
CA TYR A 40 0.93 -7.05 15.31
C TYR A 40 0.51 -6.81 13.85
N TYR A 41 -0.55 -6.02 13.62
CA TYR A 41 -1.01 -5.70 12.27
C TYR A 41 0.03 -4.90 11.46
N LEU A 42 0.65 -3.89 12.08
CA LEU A 42 1.69 -3.10 11.43
C LEU A 42 2.86 -4.01 11.04
N GLY A 43 3.27 -4.92 11.92
CA GLY A 43 4.32 -5.90 11.65
C GLY A 43 3.99 -6.82 10.47
N ILE A 44 2.80 -7.41 10.43
CA ILE A 44 2.37 -8.27 9.32
C ILE A 44 2.27 -7.50 8.01
N THR A 45 1.67 -6.31 8.03
CA THR A 45 1.51 -5.48 6.83
C THR A 45 2.88 -5.08 6.26
N VAL A 46 3.81 -4.63 7.11
CA VAL A 46 5.18 -4.30 6.71
C VAL A 46 5.90 -5.54 6.16
N ALA A 47 5.74 -6.71 6.78
CA ALA A 47 6.35 -7.95 6.29
C ALA A 47 5.80 -8.37 4.90
N ILE A 48 4.49 -8.23 4.66
CA ILE A 48 3.87 -8.47 3.36
C ILE A 48 4.37 -7.46 2.33
N CYS A 49 4.43 -6.17 2.67
CA CYS A 49 4.99 -5.15 1.80
C CYS A 49 6.47 -5.41 1.47
N ALA A 50 7.28 -5.82 2.45
CA ALA A 50 8.69 -6.15 2.22
C ALA A 50 8.83 -7.35 1.28
N ARG A 51 8.04 -8.42 1.46
CA ARG A 51 8.00 -9.55 0.52
C ARG A 51 7.58 -9.09 -0.87
N PHE A 52 6.55 -8.25 -0.97
CA PHE A 52 6.10 -7.73 -2.24
C PHE A 52 7.18 -6.89 -2.95
N ILE A 53 7.87 -6.00 -2.24
CA ILE A 53 8.96 -5.19 -2.79
C ILE A 53 10.14 -6.07 -3.23
N ASN A 54 10.46 -7.11 -2.45
CA ASN A 54 11.63 -7.95 -2.70
C ASN A 54 11.39 -9.09 -3.71
N GLU A 55 10.17 -9.61 -3.82
CA GLU A 55 9.85 -10.80 -4.61
C GLU A 55 8.94 -10.51 -5.81
N ASN A 56 8.28 -9.35 -5.86
CA ASN A 56 7.36 -9.02 -6.94
C ASN A 56 7.93 -7.96 -7.89
N ASP A 57 8.58 -8.44 -8.94
CA ASP A 57 9.17 -7.59 -9.99
C ASP A 57 8.12 -6.93 -10.91
N SER A 58 6.83 -7.26 -10.79
CA SER A 58 5.79 -6.69 -11.68
C SER A 58 5.59 -5.18 -11.51
N TYR A 59 6.07 -4.61 -10.41
CA TYR A 59 6.09 -3.16 -10.17
C TYR A 59 7.47 -2.55 -10.38
N GLN A 60 8.47 -3.34 -10.77
CA GLN A 60 9.74 -2.78 -11.21
C GLN A 60 9.61 -2.25 -12.65
N PRO A 61 10.36 -1.21 -13.02
CA PRO A 61 10.44 -0.79 -14.42
C PRO A 61 10.88 -1.95 -15.30
N HIS A 62 10.34 -2.06 -16.51
CA HIS A 62 10.74 -3.12 -17.43
C HIS A 62 12.29 -3.15 -17.59
N PRO A 63 12.96 -4.30 -17.67
CA PRO A 63 14.44 -4.36 -17.71
C PRO A 63 15.08 -3.54 -18.84
N SER A 64 14.35 -3.29 -19.93
CA SER A 64 14.81 -2.45 -21.05
C SER A 64 14.69 -0.94 -20.80
N HIS A 65 14.05 -0.51 -19.72
CA HIS A 65 13.93 0.92 -19.39
C HIS A 65 15.33 1.51 -19.16
N LYS A 66 15.58 2.70 -19.71
CA LYS A 66 16.86 3.42 -19.54
C LYS A 66 17.23 3.64 -18.07
N ILE A 67 16.25 3.63 -17.16
CA ILE A 67 16.44 3.76 -15.71
C ILE A 67 17.16 2.53 -15.14
N MET A 68 16.85 1.32 -15.63
CA MET A 68 17.50 0.07 -15.17
C MET A 68 18.97 -0.03 -15.60
N GLN A 69 19.39 0.73 -16.62
CA GLN A 69 20.79 0.77 -17.08
C GLN A 69 21.69 1.66 -16.22
N ILE A 70 21.13 2.37 -15.22
CA ILE A 70 21.89 3.23 -14.32
C ILE A 70 22.67 2.34 -13.35
N LYS A 71 24.00 2.49 -13.36
CA LYS A 71 24.92 1.69 -12.54
C LYS A 71 24.86 2.08 -11.06
N ASP A 72 24.74 3.37 -10.77
CA ASP A 72 24.63 3.88 -9.41
C ASP A 72 23.25 3.52 -8.84
N PRO A 73 23.18 2.73 -7.74
CA PRO A 73 21.92 2.26 -7.19
C PRO A 73 21.06 3.36 -6.58
N ASP A 74 21.67 4.35 -5.91
CA ASP A 74 20.95 5.45 -5.25
C ASP A 74 20.34 6.40 -6.29
N VAL A 75 21.09 6.70 -7.37
CA VAL A 75 20.58 7.48 -8.50
C VAL A 75 19.49 6.72 -9.27
N ARG A 76 19.61 5.39 -9.35
CA ARG A 76 18.60 4.52 -9.98
C ARG A 76 17.30 4.55 -9.18
N GLU A 77 17.33 4.28 -7.88
CA GLU A 77 16.15 4.32 -7.00
C GLU A 77 15.43 5.67 -7.07
N LYS A 78 16.15 6.79 -6.90
CA LYS A 78 15.55 8.13 -6.98
C LYS A 78 14.80 8.39 -8.29
N LYS A 79 15.30 7.86 -9.40
CA LYS A 79 14.64 7.98 -10.71
C LYS A 79 13.46 7.03 -10.87
N ILE A 80 13.51 5.84 -10.26
CA ILE A 80 12.39 4.90 -10.21
C ILE A 80 11.23 5.53 -9.43
N ASP A 81 11.52 6.06 -8.23
CA ASP A 81 10.52 6.74 -7.39
C ASP A 81 9.85 7.89 -8.13
N LYS A 82 10.65 8.78 -8.75
CA LYS A 82 10.12 9.88 -9.55
C LYS A 82 9.26 9.39 -10.72
N TYR A 83 9.70 8.35 -11.43
CA TYR A 83 8.95 7.80 -12.57
C TYR A 83 7.58 7.23 -12.16
N PHE A 84 7.47 6.62 -10.97
CA PHE A 84 6.20 6.13 -10.45
C PHE A 84 5.32 7.25 -9.87
N GLN A 85 5.92 8.28 -9.24
CA GLN A 85 5.20 9.47 -8.79
C GLN A 85 4.58 10.24 -9.97
N ASP A 86 5.30 10.39 -11.07
CA ASP A 86 4.81 11.07 -12.29
C ASP A 86 3.69 10.28 -13.00
N LYS A 87 3.52 8.99 -12.67
CA LYS A 87 2.50 8.09 -13.27
C LYS A 87 1.25 7.90 -12.42
N ALA A 88 1.27 8.31 -11.15
CA ALA A 88 0.15 8.19 -10.20
C ALA A 88 -0.83 9.36 -10.37
#